data_AF-A0A437UDT2-F1
#
_entry.id   AF-A0A437UDT2-F1
#
_cell.length_a   1.000
_cell.length_b   1.000
_cell.length_c   1.000
_cell.angle_alpha   90.00
_cell.angle_beta   90.00
_cell.angle_gamma   90.00
#
_symmetry.space_group_name_H-M   'P 1'
#
loop_
_entity.id
_entity.type
_entity.pdbx_description
1 polymer ?
#
loop_
_entity_poly.entity_id
_entity_poly.type
_entity_poly.pdbx_seq_one_letter_code
_entity_poly.pdbx_strand_id
1 'polypeptide(L)' 'MNKKKGLSFPNYINNLRIELALNLLQKDKKYRNYSIKGLAIEVGFSSSQTFSRAFLSKTGVNASFFINELKNNDL' A
#
# COMPACT_ATOMS: atom_id res chain seq x y z
N MET A 1 18.16 -0.41 24.20
CA MET A 1 18.49 -1.19 22.99
C MET A 1 17.65 -2.47 22.96
N ASN A 2 17.15 -2.83 21.76
CA ASN A 2 16.61 -4.15 21.36
C ASN A 2 15.32 -4.68 22.04
N LYS A 3 14.14 -4.13 21.68
CA LYS A 3 12.88 -4.90 21.77
C LYS A 3 12.74 -5.78 20.51
N LYS A 4 13.34 -6.97 20.56
CA LYS A 4 13.08 -8.06 19.61
C LYS A 4 11.68 -8.63 19.88
N LYS A 5 10.98 -8.96 18.78
CA LYS A 5 9.72 -9.72 18.66
C LYS A 5 8.43 -9.04 19.12
N GLY A 6 7.52 -8.89 18.15
CA GLY A 6 6.16 -8.42 18.32
C GLY A 6 5.86 -7.43 17.21
N LEU A 7 5.13 -7.86 16.18
CA LEU A 7 4.50 -6.97 15.21
C LEU A 7 3.76 -5.91 16.05
N SER A 8 4.39 -4.75 16.26
CA SER A 8 3.80 -3.72 17.10
C SER A 8 2.44 -3.42 16.51
N PHE A 9 1.39 -3.35 17.32
CA PHE A 9 0.02 -3.05 16.89
C PHE A 9 -0.08 -2.12 15.65
N PRO A 10 0.67 -1.00 15.56
CA PRO A 10 0.76 -0.17 14.35
C PRO A 10 1.19 -0.90 13.05
N ASN A 11 2.13 -1.84 13.10
CA ASN A 11 2.54 -2.64 11.95
C ASN A 11 1.42 -3.58 11.48
N TYR A 12 0.66 -4.17 12.40
CA TYR A 12 -0.50 -4.97 12.04
C TYR A 12 -1.58 -4.13 11.34
N ILE A 13 -1.91 -2.96 11.90
CA ILE A 13 -2.84 -2.01 11.26
C ILE A 13 -2.33 -1.57 9.88
N ASN A 14 -1.05 -1.25 9.75
CA ASN A 14 -0.47 -0.90 8.46
C ASN A 14 -0.61 -2.02 7.43
N ASN A 15 -0.41 -3.29 7.83
CA ASN A 15 -0.64 -4.43 6.94
C ASN A 15 -2.09 -4.51 6.45
N LEU A 16 -3.06 -4.36 7.35
CA LEU A 16 -4.49 -4.33 6.99
C LEU A 16 -4.80 -3.20 5.99
N ARG A 17 -4.22 -2.01 6.20
CA ARG A 17 -4.39 -0.86 5.29
C ARG A 17 -3.79 -1.13 3.90
N ILE A 18 -2.64 -1.80 3.84
CA ILE A 18 -2.03 -2.20 2.56
C ILE A 18 -2.90 -3.26 1.86
N GLU A 19 -3.44 -4.24 2.59
CA GLU A 19 -4.36 -5.23 2.00
C GLU A 19 -5.63 -4.59 1.44
N LEU A 20 -6.17 -3.57 2.13
CA LEU A 20 -7.27 -2.77 1.61
C LEU A 20 -6.86 -2.03 0.33
N ALA A 21 -5.68 -1.39 0.30
CA ALA A 21 -5.16 -0.74 -0.91
C ALA A 21 -5.06 -1.70 -2.10
N LEU A 22 -4.54 -2.92 -1.88
CA LEU A 22 -4.42 -3.95 -2.89
C LEU A 22 -5.79 -4.40 -3.41
N ASN A 23 -6.77 -4.55 -2.52
CA ASN A 23 -8.13 -4.91 -2.91
C ASN A 23 -8.77 -3.82 -3.79
N LEU A 24 -8.64 -2.55 -3.40
CA LEU A 24 -9.14 -1.41 -4.18
C LEU A 24 -8.49 -1.34 -5.57
N LEU A 25 -7.17 -1.49 -5.66
CA LEU A 25 -6.43 -1.46 -6.92
C LEU A 25 -6.81 -2.60 -7.88
N GLN A 26 -7.07 -3.80 -7.35
CA GLN A 26 -7.50 -4.94 -8.15
C GLN A 26 -8.96 -4.84 -8.56
N LYS A 27 -9.84 -4.45 -7.65
CA LYS A 27 -11.30 -4.43 -7.83
C LYS A 27 -11.77 -3.27 -8.70
N ASP A 28 -11.18 -2.08 -8.54
CA ASP A 28 -11.69 -0.87 -9.17
C ASP A 28 -10.57 -0.06 -9.84
N LYS A 29 -10.66 0.03 -11.17
CA LYS A 29 -9.65 0.67 -12.02
C LYS A 29 -9.47 2.15 -11.70
N LYS A 30 -10.47 2.82 -11.11
CA LYS A 30 -10.38 4.24 -10.76
C LYS A 30 -9.21 4.54 -9.81
N TYR A 31 -8.93 3.64 -8.87
CA TYR A 31 -7.83 3.79 -7.93
C TYR A 31 -6.46 3.66 -8.59
N ARG A 32 -6.37 2.98 -9.75
CA ARG A 32 -5.13 2.91 -10.53
C ARG A 32 -4.75 4.30 -11.09
N ASN A 33 -5.71 5.21 -11.23
CA ASN A 33 -5.46 6.59 -11.66
C ASN A 33 -5.19 7.56 -10.50
N TYR A 34 -5.23 7.10 -9.26
CA TYR A 34 -4.94 7.96 -8.11
C TYR A 34 -3.44 8.18 -7.96
N SER A 35 -3.07 9.35 -7.47
CA SER A 35 -1.70 9.59 -7.02
C SER A 35 -1.39 8.72 -5.79
N ILE A 36 -0.12 8.35 -5.60
CA ILE A 36 0.32 7.59 -4.42
C ILE A 36 -0.06 8.29 -3.11
N LYS A 37 -0.05 9.63 -3.08
CA LYS A 37 -0.49 10.40 -1.93
C LYS A 37 -1.99 10.27 -1.69
N GLY A 38 -2.81 10.35 -2.74
CA GLY A 38 -4.26 10.17 -2.63
C GLY A 38 -4.62 8.78 -2.12
N LEU A 39 -4.00 7.75 -2.69
CA LEU A 39 -4.17 6.35 -2.25
C LEU A 39 -3.75 6.14 -0.79
N ALA A 40 -2.62 6.73 -0.38
CA ALA A 40 -2.17 6.66 1.00
C ALA A 40 -3.20 7.24 1.98
N ILE A 41 -3.76 8.42 1.67
CA ILE A 41 -4.77 9.07 2.51
C ILE A 41 -6.06 8.24 2.53
N GLU A 42 -6.50 7.74 1.39
CA GLU A 42 -7.72 6.94 1.23
C GLU A 42 -7.70 5.69 2.14
N VAL A 43 -6.55 5.03 2.24
CA VAL A 43 -6.38 3.82 3.06
C VAL A 43 -5.88 4.13 4.48
N GLY A 44 -5.90 5.40 4.88
CA GLY A 44 -5.68 5.84 6.27
C GLY A 44 -4.22 6.05 6.68
N PHE A 45 -3.28 6.21 5.74
CA PHE A 45 -1.92 6.65 6.04
C PHE A 45 -1.83 8.17 6.09
N SER A 46 -1.06 8.66 7.06
CA SER A 46 -0.78 10.08 7.25
C SER A 46 0.23 10.64 6.24
N SER A 47 1.00 9.79 5.55
CA SER A 47 1.97 10.21 4.53
C SER A 47 2.21 9.13 3.47
N SER A 48 2.46 9.57 2.24
CA SER A 48 2.83 8.70 1.12
C SER A 48 4.14 7.95 1.37
N GLN A 49 5.10 8.51 2.12
CA GLN A 49 6.35 7.83 2.42
C GLN A 49 6.14 6.60 3.32
N THR A 50 5.33 6.75 4.38
CA THR A 50 5.00 5.64 5.27
C THR A 50 4.19 4.58 4.54
N PHE A 51 3.25 4.98 3.69
CA PHE A 51 2.52 4.07 2.80
C PHE A 51 3.47 3.31 1.88
N SER A 52 4.34 3.98 1.14
CA SER A 52 5.26 3.32 0.19
C SER A 52 6.19 2.32 0.89
N ARG A 53 6.70 2.64 2.08
CA ARG A 53 7.54 1.71 2.85
C ARG A 53 6.74 0.49 3.33
N ALA A 54 5.54 0.71 3.86
CA ALA A 54 4.68 -0.39 4.29
C ALA A 54 4.22 -1.27 3.12
N PHE A 55 3.89 -0.64 1.99
CA PHE A 55 3.51 -1.32 0.75
C PHE A 55 4.66 -2.20 0.27
N LEU A 56 5.85 -1.63 0.08
CA LEU A 56 7.05 -2.37 -0.35
C LEU A 56 7.39 -3.50 0.63
N SER A 57 7.30 -3.26 1.94
CA SER A 57 7.57 -4.29 2.95
C SER A 57 6.57 -5.46 2.90
N LYS A 58 5.32 -5.23 2.47
CA LYS A 58 4.27 -6.26 2.43
C LYS A 58 4.21 -6.98 1.09
N THR A 59 4.42 -6.26 -0.03
CA THR A 59 4.26 -6.80 -1.39
C THR A 59 5.59 -7.15 -2.07
N GLY A 60 6.71 -6.64 -1.55
CA GLY A 60 8.03 -6.74 -2.18
C GLY A 60 8.23 -5.80 -3.38
N VAL A 61 7.21 -5.05 -3.79
CA VAL A 61 7.26 -4.13 -4.94
C VAL A 61 6.77 -2.74 -4.58
N ASN A 62 7.23 -1.72 -5.30
CA ASN A 62 6.77 -0.35 -5.09
C ASN A 62 5.32 -0.18 -5.56
N ALA A 63 4.52 0.61 -4.82
CA ALA A 63 3.13 0.88 -5.16
C ALA A 63 2.96 1.42 -6.59
N SER A 64 3.80 2.36 -7.02
CA SER A 64 3.77 2.89 -8.39
C SER A 64 4.02 1.81 -9.45
N PHE A 65 4.97 0.90 -9.18
CA PHE A 65 5.29 -0.20 -10.09
C PHE A 65 4.10 -1.16 -10.18
N PHE A 66 3.53 -1.56 -9.04
CA PHE A 66 2.36 -2.44 -8.99
C PHE A 66 1.15 -1.85 -9.73
N ILE A 67 0.89 -0.55 -9.58
CA ILE A 67 -0.19 0.13 -10.29
C ILE A 67 0.07 0.15 -11.80
N ASN A 68 1.32 0.37 -12.22
CA ASN A 68 1.69 0.35 -13.63
C ASN A 68 1.50 -1.05 -14.24
N GLU A 69 1.95 -2.10 -13.54
CA GLU A 69 1.73 -3.49 -13.93
C GLU A 69 0.25 -3.82 -14.08
N LEU A 70 -0.58 -3.39 -13.13
CA LEU A 70 -2.04 -3.55 -13.22
C LEU A 70 -2.70 -2.76 -14.35
N LYS A 71 -2.07 -1.69 -14.85
CA LYS A 71 -2.54 -0.98 -16.04
C LYS A 71 -2.14 -1.70 -17.32
N ASN A 72 -0.92 -2.26 -17.35
CA ASN A 72 -0.44 -3.01 -18.51
C ASN A 72 -1.11 -4.38 -18.67
N ASN A 73 -1.44 -5.07 -17.56
CA ASN A 73 -2.16 -6.35 -17.60
C ASN A 73 -3.66 -6.21 -17.92
N ASP A 74 -4.18 -4.98 -17.95
CA ASP A 74 -5.58 -4.69 -18.29
C ASP A 74 -5.76 -4.39 -19.79
N LEU A 75 -4.64 -4.33 -20.53
CA LEU A 75 -4.58 -4.32 -22.01
C LEU A 75 -4.67 -5.74 -22.55
#